data_AF-A0A3D0STQ8-F1
#
_entry.id   AF-A0A3D0STQ8-F1
#
_cell.length_a   1.000
_cell.length_b   1.000
_cell.length_c   1.000
_cell.angle_alpha   90.00
_cell.angle_beta   90.00
_cell.angle_gamma   90.00
#
_symmetry.space_group_name_H-M   'P 1'
#
loop_
_entity.id
_entity.type
_entity.pdbx_description
1 polymer ?
#
loop_
_entity_poly.entity_id
_entity_poly.type
_entity_poly.pdbx_seq_one_letter_code
_entity_poly.pdbx_strand_id
1 'polypeptide(L)'
;MLTLPDAFQPAILPPSTEIEQPALWFVFAGSQLLVRSTDQRSELPLASVWPFAKWPPKRRLYLGTLGGQPCHTAEVVNAQPPPGWTFENLRGLWMRLDDTLLGVAGHALQLIEWDRSHQFCGQCGTPTEHRTEERARYCPACQLAAYPRLSPVIMVRVIRDQRILLARAPRFAPGVYSVLAGFVEAGETLEQTIHREVAEETGIQVHNLCYFASQSWPFPHSLMIAFTADYAGGELQADGREILDARWFAPNEMPDLPSPMSMAWRLIQDYLAHHR
;
A
#
# COMPACT_ATOMS: atom_id res chain seq x y z
N MET A 1 9.97 -3.11 -4.34
CA MET A 1 8.48 -3.08 -4.50
C MET A 1 7.82 -3.06 -3.13
N LEU A 2 6.66 -2.41 -2.96
CA LEU A 2 5.90 -2.39 -1.69
C LEU A 2 5.17 -3.72 -1.41
N THR A 3 5.91 -4.82 -1.38
CA THR A 3 5.41 -6.17 -1.10
C THR A 3 6.23 -6.76 0.03
N LEU A 4 5.60 -7.62 0.84
CA LEU A 4 6.38 -8.39 1.81
C LEU A 4 7.41 -9.24 1.06
N PRO A 5 8.69 -9.24 1.49
CA PRO A 5 9.72 -10.03 0.86
C PRO A 5 9.56 -11.51 1.25
N ASP A 6 10.01 -12.44 0.40
CA ASP A 6 9.90 -13.89 0.66
C ASP A 6 10.59 -14.33 1.96
N ALA A 7 11.63 -13.60 2.38
CA ALA A 7 12.34 -13.84 3.63
C ALA A 7 11.56 -13.38 4.88
N PHE A 8 10.41 -12.72 4.72
CA PHE A 8 9.59 -12.25 5.84
C PHE A 8 8.57 -13.30 6.26
N GLN A 9 8.60 -13.66 7.54
CA GLN A 9 7.69 -14.64 8.14
C GLN A 9 6.81 -13.91 9.16
N PRO A 10 5.51 -13.69 8.87
CA PRO A 10 4.63 -12.96 9.77
C PRO A 10 4.32 -13.77 11.04
N ALA A 11 4.30 -13.09 12.17
CA ALA A 11 3.88 -13.68 13.44
C ALA A 11 3.25 -12.64 14.37
N ILE A 12 2.38 -13.09 15.28
CA ILE A 12 1.58 -12.22 16.16
C ILE A 12 2.31 -11.94 17.47
N LEU A 13 2.98 -12.95 18.01
CA LEU A 13 3.74 -12.88 19.25
C LEU A 13 5.20 -13.26 18.98
N PRO A 14 6.17 -12.60 19.66
CA PRO A 14 7.55 -13.04 19.62
C PRO A 14 7.67 -14.41 20.33
N PRO A 15 8.51 -15.33 19.84
CA PRO A 15 8.82 -16.54 20.59
C PRO A 15 9.52 -16.20 21.91
N SER A 16 9.31 -17.05 22.91
CA SER A 16 9.79 -16.84 24.29
C SER A 16 11.31 -16.70 24.41
N THR A 17 12.08 -17.18 23.43
CA THR A 17 13.55 -17.21 23.41
C THR A 17 14.21 -16.03 22.67
N GLU A 18 13.45 -15.15 22.03
CA GLU A 18 13.99 -14.10 21.14
C GLU A 18 14.44 -12.80 21.84
N ILE A 19 14.30 -12.70 23.17
CA ILE A 19 14.52 -11.45 23.92
C ILE A 19 15.97 -10.91 23.79
N GLU A 20 16.92 -11.73 23.35
CA GLU A 20 18.34 -11.36 23.27
C GLU A 20 18.81 -10.88 21.87
N GLN A 21 18.05 -11.13 20.80
CA GLN A 21 18.48 -10.76 19.44
C GLN A 21 18.09 -9.31 19.06
N PRO A 22 18.96 -8.54 18.39
CA PRO A 22 18.61 -7.21 17.92
C PRO A 22 17.44 -7.20 16.93
N ALA A 23 16.33 -6.56 17.30
CA ALA A 23 15.14 -6.43 16.46
C ALA A 23 15.14 -5.13 15.64
N LEU A 24 14.55 -5.19 14.44
CA LEU A 24 14.22 -4.02 13.63
C LEU A 24 12.95 -3.35 14.17
N TRP A 25 13.02 -2.03 14.39
CA TRP A 25 11.90 -1.25 14.91
C TRP A 25 11.35 -0.28 13.86
N PHE A 26 10.15 -0.55 13.37
CA PHE A 26 9.40 0.35 12.50
C PHE A 26 8.59 1.32 13.37
N VAL A 27 9.18 2.47 13.71
CA VAL A 27 8.57 3.44 14.65
C VAL A 27 7.87 4.55 13.89
N PHE A 28 6.59 4.78 14.17
CA PHE A 28 5.76 5.76 13.47
C PHE A 28 5.28 6.90 14.38
N ALA A 29 5.26 8.11 13.84
CA ALA A 29 4.43 9.21 14.34
C ALA A 29 3.41 9.56 13.24
N GLY A 30 2.13 9.28 13.49
CA GLY A 30 1.14 9.31 12.42
C GLY A 30 1.50 8.30 11.32
N SER A 31 1.69 8.77 10.08
CA SER A 31 2.12 7.96 8.94
C SER A 31 3.62 8.10 8.59
N GLN A 32 4.38 8.84 9.41
CA GLN A 32 5.80 9.08 9.16
C GLN A 32 6.65 8.07 9.92
N LEU A 33 7.60 7.46 9.23
CA LEU A 33 8.54 6.48 9.78
C LEU A 33 9.76 7.20 10.36
N LEU A 34 10.19 6.78 11.54
CA LEU A 34 11.42 7.23 12.17
C LEU A 34 12.60 6.56 11.48
N VAL A 35 13.49 7.38 10.93
CA VAL A 35 14.71 6.92 10.26
C VAL A 35 15.89 7.78 10.71
N ARG A 36 17.10 7.22 10.58
CA ARG A 36 18.33 7.99 10.60
C ARG A 36 18.86 8.07 9.18
N SER A 37 19.03 9.28 8.67
CA SER A 37 19.65 9.48 7.36
C SER A 37 21.16 9.37 7.48
N THR A 38 21.75 8.51 6.66
CA THR A 38 23.16 8.49 6.30
C THR A 38 23.28 8.97 4.85
N ASP A 39 24.45 9.42 4.38
CA ASP A 39 24.63 10.22 3.14
C ASP A 39 23.72 9.85 1.95
N GLN A 40 23.48 8.57 1.69
CA GLN A 40 22.57 8.10 0.63
C GLN A 40 21.52 7.08 1.07
N ARG A 41 21.43 6.73 2.35
CA ARG A 41 20.55 5.68 2.85
C ARG A 41 19.82 6.10 4.12
N SER A 42 18.76 5.38 4.43
CA SER A 42 18.05 5.52 5.68
C SER A 42 18.17 4.24 6.48
N GLU A 43 18.38 4.38 7.78
CA GLU A 43 18.48 3.26 8.71
C GLU A 43 17.30 3.27 9.67
N LEU A 44 16.89 2.07 10.08
CA LEU A 44 15.89 1.86 11.12
C LEU A 44 16.57 1.65 12.48
N PRO A 45 15.90 1.95 13.60
CA PRO A 45 16.39 1.58 14.91
C PRO A 45 16.55 0.05 15.03
N LEU A 46 17.72 -0.36 15.54
CA LEU A 46 18.10 -1.75 15.73
C LEU A 46 18.47 -1.98 17.19
N ALA A 47 17.67 -2.77 17.91
CA ALA A 47 17.90 -3.07 19.33
C ALA A 47 17.08 -4.28 19.78
N SER A 48 17.58 -5.06 20.74
CA SER A 48 16.88 -6.24 21.30
C SER A 48 15.67 -5.86 22.16
N VAL A 49 15.72 -4.70 22.78
CA VAL A 49 14.61 -4.09 23.52
C VAL A 49 14.32 -2.71 22.95
N TRP A 50 13.20 -2.11 23.39
CA TRP A 50 12.82 -0.76 22.96
C TRP A 50 13.99 0.23 23.16
N PRO A 51 14.52 0.85 22.07
CA PRO A 51 15.78 1.59 22.15
C PRO A 51 15.64 3.00 22.77
N PHE A 52 14.41 3.49 22.94
CA PHE A 52 14.16 4.88 23.34
C PHE A 52 13.57 4.95 24.76
N ALA A 53 14.41 4.74 25.78
CA ALA A 53 13.98 4.67 27.19
C ALA A 53 13.15 5.87 27.67
N LYS A 54 13.45 7.08 27.19
CA LYS A 54 12.73 8.33 27.53
C LYS A 54 11.49 8.59 26.67
N TRP A 55 11.15 7.67 25.76
CA TRP A 55 10.10 7.84 24.78
C TRP A 55 9.29 6.56 24.64
N PRO A 56 8.35 6.28 25.56
CA PRO A 56 7.58 5.05 25.53
C PRO A 56 6.63 5.01 24.33
N PRO A 57 6.45 3.85 23.69
CA PRO A 57 5.50 3.71 22.60
C PRO A 57 4.07 3.77 23.13
N LYS A 58 3.18 4.45 22.39
CA LYS A 58 1.72 4.44 22.65
C LYS A 58 1.10 3.09 22.30
N ARG A 59 1.62 2.42 21.28
CA ARG A 59 1.26 1.06 20.89
C ARG A 59 2.46 0.35 20.31
N ARG A 60 2.49 -0.97 20.44
CA ARG A 60 3.55 -1.85 19.94
C ARG A 60 2.93 -3.14 19.43
N LEU A 61 3.33 -3.58 18.25
CA LEU A 61 2.95 -4.87 17.68
C LEU A 61 4.22 -5.63 17.26
N TYR A 62 4.19 -6.94 17.40
CA TYR A 62 5.16 -7.81 16.72
C TYR A 62 4.67 -8.07 15.29
N LEU A 63 5.61 -8.04 14.35
CA LEU A 63 5.36 -8.23 12.92
C LEU A 63 5.73 -9.65 12.49
N GLY A 64 6.75 -10.24 13.11
CA GLY A 64 7.37 -11.49 12.67
C GLY A 64 8.87 -11.35 12.54
N THR A 65 9.48 -12.13 11.65
CA THR A 65 10.93 -12.10 11.40
C THR A 65 11.22 -11.79 9.93
N LEU A 66 12.33 -11.10 9.67
CA LEU A 66 12.88 -10.87 8.34
C LEU A 66 14.24 -11.56 8.24
N GLY A 67 14.32 -12.67 7.51
CA GLY A 67 15.55 -13.46 7.45
C GLY A 67 16.00 -13.96 8.84
N GLY A 68 15.04 -14.25 9.73
CA GLY A 68 15.29 -14.61 11.13
C GLY A 68 15.44 -13.42 12.08
N GLN A 69 15.57 -12.19 11.58
CA GLN A 69 15.68 -11.00 12.42
C GLN A 69 14.31 -10.53 12.92
N PRO A 70 14.09 -10.40 14.25
CA PRO A 70 12.79 -9.99 14.79
C PRO A 70 12.40 -8.58 14.31
N CYS A 71 11.11 -8.38 14.01
CA CYS A 71 10.57 -7.11 13.52
C CYS A 71 9.42 -6.65 14.41
N HIS A 72 9.50 -5.42 14.91
CA HIS A 72 8.46 -4.77 15.69
C HIS A 72 7.99 -3.48 15.01
N THR A 73 6.72 -3.14 15.17
CA THR A 73 6.22 -1.80 14.88
C THR A 73 5.77 -1.12 16.16
N ALA A 74 5.91 0.20 16.20
CA ALA A 74 5.46 1.02 17.32
C ALA A 74 4.91 2.35 16.82
N GLU A 75 3.94 2.92 17.52
CA GLU A 75 3.56 4.32 17.33
C GLU A 75 3.92 5.12 18.57
N VAL A 76 4.42 6.33 18.36
CA VAL A 76 4.76 7.31 19.39
C VAL A 76 3.92 8.57 19.19
N VAL A 77 3.59 9.26 20.28
CA VAL A 77 2.78 10.48 20.21
C VAL A 77 3.69 11.67 19.91
N ASN A 78 3.49 12.27 18.73
CA ASN A 78 3.92 13.59 18.25
C ASN A 78 5.00 14.31 19.11
N ALA A 79 6.16 13.68 19.25
CA ALA A 79 7.29 14.19 20.01
C ALA A 79 8.46 14.42 19.07
N GLN A 80 9.30 15.38 19.42
CA GLN A 80 10.58 15.59 18.74
C GLN A 80 11.34 14.26 18.69
N PRO A 81 11.79 13.81 17.50
CA PRO A 81 12.55 12.58 17.40
C PRO A 81 13.87 12.70 18.19
N PRO A 82 14.41 11.59 18.72
CA PRO A 82 15.70 11.59 19.41
C PRO A 82 16.81 12.18 18.51
N PRO A 83 17.88 12.76 19.09
CA PRO A 83 18.99 13.30 18.31
C PRO A 83 19.51 12.31 17.26
N GLY A 84 19.65 12.78 16.02
CA GLY A 84 20.08 11.96 14.88
C GLY A 84 18.97 11.18 14.18
N TRP A 85 17.71 11.29 14.62
CA TRP A 85 16.55 10.66 13.98
C TRP A 85 15.58 11.70 13.41
N THR A 86 14.88 11.34 12.34
CA THR A 86 13.88 12.18 11.67
C THR A 86 12.66 11.36 11.30
N PHE A 87 11.50 12.01 11.28
CA PHE A 87 10.25 11.41 10.79
C PHE A 87 10.03 11.75 9.33
N GLU A 88 9.86 10.73 8.50
CA GLU A 88 9.72 10.90 7.05
C GLU A 88 8.56 10.06 6.49
N ASN A 89 7.89 10.60 5.47
CA ASN A 89 6.83 9.84 4.79
C ASN A 89 7.45 8.67 4.00
N LEU A 90 6.81 7.50 4.02
CA LEU A 90 7.28 6.31 3.30
C LEU A 90 7.56 6.58 1.81
N ARG A 91 6.77 7.44 1.16
CA ARG A 91 7.00 7.82 -0.25
C ARG A 91 8.36 8.51 -0.45
N GLY A 92 8.81 9.32 0.51
CA GLY A 92 10.12 9.98 0.46
C GLY A 92 11.29 9.06 0.77
N LEU A 93 11.02 7.81 1.16
CA LEU A 93 12.03 6.81 1.52
C LEU A 93 12.28 5.78 0.41
N TRP A 94 11.53 5.82 -0.69
CA TRP A 94 11.62 4.82 -1.78
C TRP A 94 13.03 4.63 -2.35
N MET A 95 13.86 5.66 -2.37
CA MET A 95 15.23 5.60 -2.89
C MET A 95 16.30 5.45 -1.80
N ARG A 96 15.92 5.48 -0.53
CA ARG A 96 16.85 5.50 0.62
C ARG A 96 16.71 4.31 1.56
N LEU A 97 15.55 3.68 1.59
CA LEU A 97 15.35 2.36 2.19
C LEU A 97 15.40 1.31 1.09
N ASP A 98 16.01 0.17 1.38
CA ASP A 98 15.95 -0.97 0.47
C ASP A 98 14.51 -1.49 0.34
N ASP A 99 14.26 -2.18 -0.78
CA ASP A 99 12.94 -2.69 -1.13
C ASP A 99 12.36 -3.66 -0.09
N THR A 100 13.21 -4.45 0.57
CA THR A 100 12.84 -5.42 1.60
C THR A 100 12.29 -4.68 2.82
N LEU A 101 13.03 -3.69 3.32
CA LEU A 101 12.58 -2.86 4.44
C LEU A 101 11.36 -2.02 4.09
N LEU A 102 11.25 -1.50 2.88
CA LEU A 102 10.07 -0.76 2.42
C LEU A 102 8.80 -1.64 2.42
N GLY A 103 8.92 -2.89 1.99
CA GLY A 103 7.83 -3.87 2.05
C GLY A 103 7.32 -4.10 3.46
N VAL A 104 8.24 -4.35 4.40
CA VAL A 104 7.89 -4.56 5.82
C VAL A 104 7.39 -3.26 6.46
N ALA A 105 7.94 -2.09 6.10
CA ALA A 105 7.47 -0.80 6.60
C ALA A 105 6.04 -0.47 6.14
N GLY A 106 5.69 -0.82 4.89
CA GLY A 106 4.33 -0.70 4.38
C GLY A 106 3.34 -1.59 5.16
N HIS A 107 3.73 -2.83 5.41
CA HIS A 107 2.97 -3.75 6.26
C HIS A 107 2.81 -3.21 7.70
N ALA A 108 3.90 -2.72 8.29
CA ALA A 108 3.91 -2.14 9.63
C ALA A 108 2.98 -0.93 9.76
N LEU A 109 2.96 -0.04 8.75
CA LEU A 109 2.08 1.13 8.71
C LEU A 109 0.60 0.71 8.65
N GLN A 110 0.24 -0.25 7.79
CA GLN A 110 -1.13 -0.77 7.69
C GLN A 110 -1.62 -1.33 9.03
N LEU A 111 -0.76 -2.05 9.76
CA LEU A 111 -1.12 -2.62 11.06
C LEU A 111 -1.24 -1.56 12.16
N ILE A 112 -0.38 -0.54 12.18
CA ILE A 112 -0.51 0.59 13.11
C ILE A 112 -1.80 1.36 12.84
N GLU A 113 -2.13 1.62 11.57
CA GLU A 113 -3.35 2.31 11.18
C GLU A 113 -4.59 1.53 11.62
N TRP A 114 -4.61 0.22 11.36
CA TRP A 114 -5.68 -0.66 11.79
C TRP A 114 -5.82 -0.67 13.32
N ASP A 115 -4.73 -0.86 14.06
CA ASP A 115 -4.75 -0.89 15.51
C ASP A 115 -5.26 0.43 16.11
N ARG A 116 -4.88 1.56 15.50
CA ARG A 116 -5.34 2.90 15.87
C ARG A 116 -6.83 3.12 15.60
N SER A 117 -7.36 2.60 14.49
CA SER A 117 -8.75 2.82 14.08
C SER A 117 -9.76 1.84 14.72
N HIS A 118 -9.28 0.78 15.37
CA HIS A 118 -10.13 -0.29 15.92
C HIS A 118 -9.98 -0.43 17.45
N GLN A 119 -9.59 0.63 18.16
CA GLN A 119 -9.45 0.62 19.64
C GLN A 119 -10.79 0.46 20.38
N PHE A 120 -11.91 0.77 19.71
CA PHE A 120 -13.27 0.63 20.22
C PHE A 120 -14.11 -0.14 19.21
N CYS A 121 -15.07 -0.91 19.71
CA CYS A 121 -15.98 -1.71 18.90
C CYS A 121 -16.91 -0.81 18.09
N GLY A 122 -16.90 -0.98 16.77
CA GLY A 122 -17.79 -0.23 15.86
C GLY A 122 -19.29 -0.52 16.03
N GLN A 123 -19.66 -1.60 16.74
CA GLN A 123 -21.05 -1.98 16.99
C GLN A 123 -21.59 -1.46 18.33
N CYS A 124 -20.79 -1.48 19.40
CA CYS A 124 -21.27 -1.19 20.77
C CYS A 124 -20.41 -0.18 21.56
N GLY A 125 -19.30 0.31 20.99
CA GLY A 125 -18.41 1.29 21.63
C GLY A 125 -17.51 0.75 22.74
N THR A 126 -17.58 -0.54 23.09
CA THR A 126 -16.70 -1.15 24.10
C THR A 126 -15.24 -1.17 23.63
N PRO A 127 -14.24 -0.86 24.48
CA PRO A 127 -12.82 -1.01 24.14
C PRO A 127 -12.52 -2.43 23.64
N THR A 128 -11.71 -2.54 22.58
CA THR A 128 -11.33 -3.83 22.00
C THR A 128 -10.02 -4.35 22.58
N GLU A 129 -9.85 -5.66 22.55
CA GLU A 129 -8.66 -6.37 23.02
C GLU A 129 -7.94 -7.06 21.85
N HIS A 130 -6.65 -7.35 22.01
CA HIS A 130 -5.88 -8.15 21.03
C HIS A 130 -6.12 -9.64 21.29
N ARG A 131 -6.20 -10.43 20.22
CA ARG A 131 -6.08 -11.89 20.32
C ARG A 131 -4.64 -12.34 20.06
N THR A 132 -4.25 -13.44 20.70
CA THR A 132 -2.92 -14.05 20.55
C THR A 132 -2.85 -15.07 19.41
N GLU A 133 -4.00 -15.61 18.99
CA GLU A 133 -4.12 -16.67 17.98
C GLU A 133 -4.23 -16.12 16.56
N GLU A 134 -4.82 -14.94 16.40
CA GLU A 134 -5.05 -14.28 15.13
C GLU A 134 -4.76 -12.78 15.26
N ARG A 135 -4.36 -12.15 14.15
CA ARG A 135 -4.17 -10.69 14.10
C ARG A 135 -5.54 -10.02 14.01
N ALA A 136 -6.24 -9.92 15.14
CA ALA A 136 -7.55 -9.31 15.24
C ALA A 136 -7.70 -8.47 16.53
N ARG A 137 -8.56 -7.46 16.45
CA ARG A 137 -9.13 -6.74 17.58
C ARG A 137 -10.48 -7.37 17.86
N TYR A 138 -10.79 -7.65 19.12
CA TYR A 138 -12.01 -8.33 19.51
C TYR A 138 -12.73 -7.57 20.61
N CYS A 139 -14.07 -7.55 20.54
CA CYS A 139 -14.91 -6.91 21.54
C CYS A 139 -15.37 -7.90 22.62
N PRO A 140 -14.98 -7.74 23.90
CA PRO A 140 -15.39 -8.66 24.96
C PRO A 140 -16.90 -8.63 25.27
N ALA A 141 -17.59 -7.53 24.96
CA ALA A 141 -19.02 -7.39 25.22
C ALA A 141 -19.92 -8.07 24.17
N CYS A 142 -19.67 -7.84 22.87
CA CYS A 142 -20.55 -8.31 21.79
C CYS A 142 -19.91 -9.30 20.83
N GLN A 143 -18.68 -9.75 21.11
CA GLN A 143 -17.96 -10.78 20.36
C GLN A 143 -17.54 -10.38 18.92
N LEU A 144 -17.73 -9.11 18.51
CA LEU A 144 -17.32 -8.63 17.19
C LEU A 144 -15.78 -8.73 17.07
N ALA A 145 -15.32 -9.38 16.00
CA ALA A 145 -13.93 -9.40 15.59
C ALA A 145 -13.70 -8.43 14.42
N ALA A 146 -12.61 -7.68 14.48
CA ALA A 146 -12.15 -6.80 13.41
C ALA A 146 -10.73 -7.18 13.01
N TYR A 147 -10.54 -7.49 11.73
CA TYR A 147 -9.25 -7.84 11.13
C TYR A 147 -8.60 -6.61 10.47
N PRO A 148 -7.28 -6.63 10.21
CA PRO A 148 -6.61 -5.63 9.38
C PRO A 148 -7.37 -5.39 8.08
N ARG A 149 -7.82 -4.16 7.88
CA ARG A 149 -8.61 -3.78 6.71
C ARG A 149 -7.72 -3.74 5.48
N LEU A 150 -8.19 -4.36 4.40
CA LEU A 150 -7.65 -4.19 3.06
C LEU A 150 -8.80 -3.78 2.13
N SER A 151 -8.60 -2.72 1.36
CA SER A 151 -9.55 -2.24 0.36
C SER A 151 -9.10 -2.68 -1.03
N PRO A 152 -9.78 -3.65 -1.67
CA PRO A 152 -9.45 -4.07 -3.03
C PRO A 152 -9.70 -2.93 -4.03
N VAL A 153 -8.72 -2.71 -4.90
CA VAL A 153 -8.74 -1.70 -5.96
C VAL A 153 -8.30 -2.37 -7.24
N ILE A 154 -9.15 -2.38 -8.27
CA ILE A 154 -8.74 -2.85 -9.59
C ILE A 154 -7.85 -1.80 -10.24
N MET A 155 -6.96 -2.25 -11.12
CA MET A 155 -6.19 -1.38 -11.99
C MET A 155 -6.09 -2.05 -13.35
N VAL A 156 -6.42 -1.36 -14.43
CA VAL A 156 -6.53 -2.01 -15.74
C VAL A 156 -5.82 -1.24 -16.83
N ARG A 157 -4.94 -1.94 -17.55
CA ARG A 157 -4.41 -1.46 -18.83
C ARG A 157 -5.36 -1.86 -19.95
N VAL A 158 -5.85 -0.88 -20.71
CA VAL A 158 -6.67 -1.11 -21.90
C VAL A 158 -5.90 -0.79 -23.18
N ILE A 159 -5.92 -1.71 -24.16
CA ILE A 159 -5.26 -1.52 -25.47
C ILE A 159 -6.31 -1.46 -26.61
N ARG A 160 -6.07 -0.57 -27.58
CA ARG A 160 -6.78 -0.47 -28.85
C ARG A 160 -5.80 -0.14 -29.98
N ASP A 161 -5.75 -0.95 -31.04
CA ASP A 161 -4.93 -0.67 -32.23
C ASP A 161 -3.48 -0.29 -31.89
N GLN A 162 -2.82 -1.07 -31.03
CA GLN A 162 -1.46 -0.80 -30.50
C GLN A 162 -1.30 0.46 -29.66
N ARG A 163 -2.39 1.14 -29.28
CA ARG A 163 -2.38 2.30 -28.38
C ARG A 163 -2.89 1.92 -27.00
N ILE A 164 -2.32 2.52 -25.97
CA ILE A 164 -2.74 2.37 -24.57
C ILE A 164 -3.69 3.51 -24.18
N LEU A 165 -4.77 3.18 -23.46
CA LEU A 165 -5.61 4.18 -22.81
C LEU A 165 -4.95 4.64 -21.52
N LEU A 166 -4.71 5.95 -21.39
CA LEU A 166 -4.28 6.56 -20.14
C LEU A 166 -5.16 7.76 -19.81
N ALA A 167 -5.34 7.98 -18.50
CA ALA A 167 -6.19 9.02 -17.95
C ALA A 167 -5.45 9.85 -16.90
N ARG A 168 -5.91 11.09 -16.72
CA ARG A 168 -5.36 12.05 -15.77
C ARG A 168 -6.42 12.45 -14.75
N ALA A 169 -6.17 12.09 -13.50
CA ALA A 169 -6.98 12.54 -12.36
C ALA A 169 -6.51 13.92 -11.84
N PRO A 170 -7.38 14.72 -11.19
CA PRO A 170 -7.02 16.04 -10.63
C PRO A 170 -5.86 16.02 -9.64
N ARG A 171 -5.67 14.91 -8.93
CA ARG A 171 -4.63 14.71 -7.91
C ARG A 171 -3.22 14.53 -8.48
N PHE A 172 -3.08 14.26 -9.77
CA PHE A 172 -1.78 14.06 -10.40
C PHE A 172 -1.09 15.38 -10.73
N ALA A 173 0.24 15.34 -10.76
CA ALA A 173 1.01 16.48 -11.25
C ALA A 173 0.62 16.79 -12.72
N PRO A 174 0.63 18.06 -13.15
CA PRO A 174 0.33 18.40 -14.54
C PRO A 174 1.20 17.59 -15.51
N GLY A 175 0.57 16.98 -16.51
CA GLY A 175 1.25 16.17 -17.53
C GLY A 175 1.35 14.67 -17.21
N VAL A 176 1.08 14.26 -15.96
CA VAL A 176 1.14 12.85 -15.55
C VAL A 176 -0.17 12.12 -15.87
N TYR A 177 -0.09 11.02 -16.60
CA TYR A 177 -1.21 10.13 -16.88
C TYR A 177 -0.94 8.72 -16.33
N SER A 178 -2.00 7.98 -16.01
CA SER A 178 -1.95 6.61 -15.50
C SER A 178 -2.97 5.74 -16.21
N VAL A 179 -2.82 4.42 -16.07
CA VAL A 179 -3.92 3.47 -16.28
C VAL A 179 -5.06 3.74 -15.29
N LEU A 180 -6.27 3.26 -15.64
CA LEU A 180 -7.49 3.41 -14.85
C LEU A 180 -7.46 2.53 -13.60
N ALA A 181 -8.07 2.98 -12.51
CA ALA A 181 -8.13 2.25 -11.26
C ALA A 181 -9.31 2.70 -10.40
N GLY A 182 -10.00 1.75 -9.77
CA GLY A 182 -11.20 2.02 -9.01
C GLY A 182 -11.45 1.00 -7.90
N PHE A 183 -12.26 1.39 -6.91
CA PHE A 183 -12.54 0.53 -5.76
C PHE A 183 -13.57 -0.54 -6.14
N VAL A 184 -13.35 -1.76 -5.65
CA VAL A 184 -14.35 -2.82 -5.78
C VAL A 184 -15.49 -2.55 -4.81
N GLU A 185 -16.73 -2.52 -5.31
CA GLU A 185 -17.90 -2.33 -4.46
C GLU A 185 -18.38 -3.64 -3.82
N ALA A 186 -19.20 -3.51 -2.78
CA ALA A 186 -19.77 -4.64 -2.07
C ALA A 186 -20.68 -5.46 -3.01
N GLY A 187 -20.31 -6.72 -3.23
CA GLY A 187 -21.05 -7.63 -4.09
C GLY A 187 -20.53 -7.73 -5.53
N GLU A 188 -19.54 -6.91 -5.92
CA GLU A 188 -18.90 -7.00 -7.22
C GLU A 188 -17.81 -8.08 -7.27
N THR A 189 -17.68 -8.75 -8.42
CA THR A 189 -16.43 -9.39 -8.81
C THR A 189 -15.43 -8.35 -9.33
N LEU A 190 -14.15 -8.70 -9.40
CA LEU A 190 -13.11 -7.80 -9.92
C LEU A 190 -13.39 -7.41 -11.38
N GLU A 191 -13.90 -8.34 -12.17
CA GLU A 191 -14.27 -8.13 -13.57
C GLU A 191 -15.44 -7.15 -13.70
N GLN A 192 -16.45 -7.28 -12.84
CA GLN A 192 -17.58 -6.33 -12.82
C GLN A 192 -17.11 -4.92 -12.49
N THR A 193 -16.25 -4.77 -11.48
CA THR A 193 -15.63 -3.48 -11.14
C THR A 193 -14.85 -2.92 -12.32
N ILE A 194 -14.05 -3.73 -13.02
CA ILE A 194 -13.32 -3.27 -14.22
C ILE A 194 -14.29 -2.76 -15.30
N HIS A 195 -15.36 -3.50 -15.59
CA HIS A 195 -16.34 -3.06 -16.58
C HIS A 195 -17.05 -1.77 -16.17
N ARG A 196 -17.43 -1.63 -14.89
CA ARG A 196 -18.07 -0.43 -14.35
C ARG A 196 -17.14 0.77 -14.40
N GLU A 197 -15.97 0.68 -13.77
CA GLU A 197 -15.01 1.78 -13.64
C GLU A 197 -14.55 2.31 -15.01
N VAL A 198 -14.20 1.42 -15.93
CA VAL A 198 -13.75 1.85 -17.28
C VAL A 198 -14.88 2.56 -18.03
N ALA A 199 -16.11 2.06 -17.92
CA ALA A 199 -17.27 2.67 -18.58
C ALA A 199 -17.65 4.01 -17.93
N GLU A 200 -17.65 4.11 -16.61
CA GLU A 200 -17.98 5.33 -15.86
C GLU A 200 -16.96 6.44 -16.10
N GLU A 201 -15.66 6.13 -16.02
CA GLU A 201 -14.59 7.13 -16.11
C GLU A 201 -14.30 7.58 -17.55
N THR A 202 -14.53 6.72 -18.55
CA THR A 202 -14.06 6.94 -19.92
C THR A 202 -15.05 6.65 -21.05
N GLY A 203 -16.22 6.09 -20.75
CA GLY A 203 -17.20 5.67 -21.77
C GLY A 203 -16.78 4.43 -22.59
N ILE A 204 -15.66 3.80 -22.24
CA ILE A 204 -15.09 2.67 -22.96
C ILE A 204 -15.61 1.33 -22.41
N GLN A 205 -15.85 0.39 -23.31
CA GLN A 205 -16.14 -1.00 -22.99
C GLN A 205 -14.90 -1.85 -23.26
N VAL A 206 -14.69 -2.89 -22.45
CA VAL A 206 -13.51 -3.75 -22.51
C VAL A 206 -13.89 -5.23 -22.52
N HIS A 207 -12.99 -6.07 -23.04
CA HIS A 207 -13.08 -7.53 -22.98
C HIS A 207 -11.68 -8.15 -22.79
N ASN A 208 -11.59 -9.48 -22.80
CA ASN A 208 -10.32 -10.22 -22.64
C ASN A 208 -9.55 -9.83 -21.36
N LEU A 209 -10.27 -9.72 -20.24
CA LEU A 209 -9.64 -9.40 -18.96
C LEU A 209 -8.67 -10.52 -18.56
N CYS A 210 -7.41 -10.16 -18.31
CA CYS A 210 -6.38 -11.08 -17.84
C CYS A 210 -5.71 -10.49 -16.60
N TYR A 211 -5.66 -11.27 -15.51
CA TYR A 211 -4.91 -10.89 -14.32
C TYR A 211 -3.43 -10.73 -14.66
N PHE A 212 -2.83 -9.64 -14.18
CA PHE A 212 -1.42 -9.31 -14.38
C PHE A 212 -0.60 -9.54 -13.11
N ALA A 213 -0.94 -8.83 -12.03
CA ALA A 213 -0.22 -8.88 -10.76
C ALA A 213 -1.04 -8.23 -9.64
N SER A 214 -0.55 -8.29 -8.40
CA SER A 214 -1.09 -7.49 -7.30
C SER A 214 0.04 -6.78 -6.54
N GLN A 215 -0.31 -5.73 -5.82
CA GLN A 215 0.61 -4.95 -4.99
C GLN A 215 -0.11 -4.39 -3.77
N SER A 216 0.49 -4.56 -2.58
CA SER A 216 0.04 -3.83 -1.40
C SER A 216 0.34 -2.33 -1.57
N TRP A 217 -0.66 -1.50 -1.28
CA TRP A 217 -0.54 -0.05 -1.34
C TRP A 217 -0.92 0.54 0.03
N PRO A 218 0.08 0.79 0.91
CA PRO A 218 -0.12 1.11 2.32
C PRO A 218 -0.48 2.59 2.55
N PHE A 219 -1.34 3.14 1.68
CA PHE A 219 -1.73 4.54 1.69
C PHE A 219 -3.26 4.71 1.54
N PRO A 220 -4.06 4.36 2.56
CA PRO A 220 -3.63 3.76 3.83
C PRO A 220 -3.60 2.22 3.80
N HIS A 221 -4.47 1.57 3.02
CA HIS A 221 -4.70 0.13 3.13
C HIS A 221 -5.30 -0.51 1.87
N SER A 222 -4.87 -0.10 0.68
CA SER A 222 -5.38 -0.66 -0.57
C SER A 222 -4.61 -1.92 -0.99
N LEU A 223 -5.30 -2.87 -1.61
CA LEU A 223 -4.70 -3.96 -2.37
C LEU A 223 -4.96 -3.67 -3.85
N MET A 224 -3.91 -3.28 -4.57
CA MET A 224 -3.98 -3.04 -6.01
C MET A 224 -3.99 -4.40 -6.73
N ILE A 225 -4.98 -4.63 -7.57
CA ILE A 225 -5.16 -5.86 -8.35
C ILE A 225 -5.18 -5.49 -9.81
N ALA A 226 -4.08 -5.77 -10.50
CA ALA A 226 -3.84 -5.32 -11.86
C ALA A 226 -4.32 -6.32 -12.90
N PHE A 227 -4.93 -5.81 -13.96
CA PHE A 227 -5.40 -6.53 -15.13
C PHE A 227 -4.93 -5.88 -16.43
N THR A 228 -4.92 -6.67 -17.49
CA THR A 228 -4.86 -6.20 -18.87
C THR A 228 -6.19 -6.48 -19.54
N ALA A 229 -6.58 -5.63 -20.49
CA ALA A 229 -7.84 -5.73 -21.23
C ALA A 229 -7.70 -5.17 -22.64
N ASP A 230 -8.60 -5.62 -23.52
CA ASP A 230 -8.73 -5.14 -24.90
C ASP A 230 -9.97 -4.26 -25.03
N TYR A 231 -9.89 -3.24 -25.87
CA TYR A 231 -11.03 -2.38 -26.22
C TYR A 231 -12.12 -3.18 -26.95
N ALA A 232 -13.36 -3.10 -26.44
CA ALA A 232 -14.54 -3.75 -27.03
C ALA A 232 -15.43 -2.77 -27.81
N GLY A 233 -15.46 -1.49 -27.44
CA GLY A 233 -16.44 -0.54 -27.96
C GLY A 233 -16.50 0.75 -27.14
N GLY A 234 -17.38 1.67 -27.57
CA GLY A 234 -17.61 2.97 -26.90
C GLY A 234 -16.85 4.14 -27.52
N GLU A 235 -17.27 5.34 -27.14
CA GLU A 235 -16.60 6.60 -27.53
C GLU A 235 -15.87 7.16 -26.32
N LEU A 236 -14.59 7.52 -26.50
CA LEU A 236 -13.75 7.98 -25.41
C LEU A 236 -14.21 9.34 -24.93
N GLN A 237 -14.71 9.40 -23.70
CA GLN A 237 -15.15 10.63 -23.06
C GLN A 237 -14.84 10.56 -21.56
N ALA A 238 -13.98 11.45 -21.08
CA ALA A 238 -13.73 11.61 -19.65
C ALA A 238 -15.00 12.08 -18.94
N ASP A 239 -15.24 11.56 -17.73
CA ASP A 239 -16.40 11.92 -16.91
C ASP A 239 -16.39 13.39 -16.42
N GLY A 240 -15.24 14.03 -16.45
CA GLY A 240 -15.02 15.41 -15.98
C GLY A 240 -15.12 15.58 -14.46
N ARG A 241 -15.22 14.48 -13.70
CA ARG A 241 -15.32 14.49 -12.23
C ARG A 241 -14.09 13.84 -11.62
N GLU A 242 -13.91 12.55 -11.89
CA GLU A 242 -12.76 11.78 -11.41
C GLU A 242 -11.57 11.90 -12.37
N ILE A 243 -11.87 11.97 -13.67
CA ILE A 243 -10.90 12.08 -14.75
C ILE A 243 -11.08 13.40 -15.49
N LEU A 244 -10.00 14.17 -15.56
CA LEU A 244 -9.96 15.45 -16.28
C LEU A 244 -9.72 15.27 -17.78
N ASP A 245 -8.97 14.24 -18.15
CA ASP A 245 -8.62 13.95 -19.53
C ASP A 245 -8.26 12.46 -19.68
N ALA A 246 -8.67 11.86 -20.80
CA ALA A 246 -8.37 10.48 -21.15
C ALA A 246 -8.05 10.40 -22.64
N ARG A 247 -6.94 9.73 -22.99
CA ARG A 247 -6.43 9.68 -24.36
C ARG A 247 -5.79 8.34 -24.69
N TRP A 248 -5.81 8.00 -25.98
CA TRP A 248 -5.06 6.87 -26.54
C TRP A 248 -3.65 7.32 -26.91
N PHE A 249 -2.63 6.67 -26.33
CA PHE A 249 -1.23 6.99 -26.57
C PHE A 249 -0.55 5.87 -27.36
N ALA A 250 0.23 6.25 -28.38
CA ALA A 250 1.12 5.33 -29.07
C ALA A 250 2.43 5.12 -28.26
N PRO A 251 3.19 4.03 -28.49
CA PRO A 251 4.40 3.74 -27.73
C PRO A 251 5.47 4.86 -27.80
N ASN A 252 5.49 5.62 -28.89
CA ASN A 252 6.41 6.71 -29.16
C ASN A 252 5.87 8.10 -28.75
N GLU A 253 4.68 8.17 -28.16
CA GLU A 253 3.99 9.43 -27.81
C GLU A 253 3.62 9.48 -26.31
N MET A 254 4.34 8.74 -25.46
CA MET A 254 4.00 8.58 -24.05
C MET A 254 4.10 9.91 -23.26
N PRO A 255 3.15 10.18 -22.35
CA PRO A 255 3.20 11.33 -21.46
C PRO A 255 4.14 11.06 -20.28
N ASP A 256 4.21 12.02 -19.34
CA ASP A 256 4.84 11.76 -18.04
C ASP A 256 4.06 10.67 -17.28
N LEU A 257 4.81 9.80 -16.60
CA LEU A 257 4.27 8.59 -15.98
C LEU A 257 4.32 8.64 -14.45
N PRO A 258 3.51 7.80 -13.76
CA PRO A 258 3.57 7.67 -12.32
C PRO A 258 4.92 7.11 -11.85
N SER A 259 5.17 7.20 -10.54
CA SER A 259 6.40 6.68 -9.92
C SER A 259 6.73 5.25 -10.37
N PRO A 260 8.01 4.92 -10.66
CA PRO A 260 8.47 3.57 -10.96
C PRO A 260 8.11 2.51 -9.91
N MET A 261 7.80 2.93 -8.68
CA MET A 261 7.39 2.04 -7.59
C MET A 261 5.93 1.56 -7.70
N SER A 262 5.13 2.15 -8.58
CA SER A 262 3.69 1.89 -8.69
C SER A 262 3.36 0.76 -9.66
N MET A 263 2.26 0.05 -9.39
CA MET A 263 1.70 -0.95 -10.31
C MET A 263 1.33 -0.35 -11.66
N ALA A 264 0.87 0.91 -11.68
CA ALA A 264 0.55 1.63 -12.91
C ALA A 264 1.77 1.74 -13.82
N TRP A 265 2.93 2.12 -13.28
CA TRP A 265 4.17 2.16 -14.05
C TRP A 265 4.52 0.78 -14.61
N ARG A 266 4.37 -0.31 -13.83
CA ARG A 266 4.64 -1.68 -14.30
C ARG A 266 3.75 -2.09 -15.48
N LEU A 267 2.45 -1.81 -15.42
CA LEU A 267 1.52 -2.10 -16.52
C LEU A 267 1.89 -1.34 -17.81
N ILE A 268 2.32 -0.08 -17.66
CA ILE A 268 2.73 0.76 -18.79
C ILE A 268 4.07 0.27 -19.37
N GLN A 269 5.03 -0.13 -18.54
CA GLN A 269 6.28 -0.71 -19.03
C GLN A 269 6.06 -2.05 -19.74
N ASP A 270 5.14 -2.89 -19.23
CA ASP A 270 4.76 -4.13 -19.92
C ASP A 270 4.20 -3.85 -21.31
N TYR A 271 3.35 -2.83 -21.46
CA TYR A 271 2.88 -2.37 -22.77
C TYR A 271 4.04 -1.96 -23.69
N LEU A 272 4.94 -1.10 -23.20
CA LEU A 272 6.09 -0.62 -23.98
C LEU A 272 7.05 -1.74 -24.37
N ALA A 273 7.20 -2.79 -23.55
CA ALA A 273 8.06 -3.92 -23.88
C ALA A 273 7.54 -4.74 -25.08
N HIS A 274 6.23 -4.80 -25.28
CA HIS A 274 5.58 -5.59 -26.33
C HIS A 274 5.25 -4.79 -27.61
N HIS A 275 5.50 -3.47 -27.62
CA HIS A 275 5.12 -2.57 -28.72
C HIS A 275 6.28 -1.65 -29.15
N ARG A 276 7.53 -2.13 -29.00
CA ARG A 276 8.75 -1.48 -29.51
C ARG A 276 9.03 -1.84 -30.95
#